data_AF-A0A0K6IXD4-F1
#
_entry.id   AF-A0A0K6IXD4-F1
#
_cell.length_a   1.000
_cell.length_b   1.000
_cell.length_c   1.000
_cell.angle_alpha   90.00
_cell.angle_beta   90.00
_cell.angle_gamma   90.00
#
_symmetry.space_group_name_H-M   'P 1'
#
loop_
_entity.id
_entity.type
_entity.pdbx_description
1 polymer ?
#
loop_
_entity_poly.entity_id
_entity_poly.type
_entity_poly.pdbx_seq_one_letter_code
_entity_poly.pdbx_strand_id
1 'polypeptide(L)'
;MSETLLIAAAGYVVTLLVAVGGWVFGYRMQSEARRLSRLEKKVNQLESEARARIALEKAACEWLAELTKRSPEAVKRDLRSRGQERSGLRPKMSDSDLPS
;
A
#
# COMPACT_ATOMS: atom_id res chain seq x y z
N MET A 1 -24.16 6.95 57.12
CA MET A 1 -24.13 7.03 55.64
C MET A 1 -24.50 5.64 55.13
N SER A 2 -25.59 5.51 54.37
CA SER A 2 -26.16 4.21 54.02
C SER A 2 -25.35 3.51 52.92
N GLU A 3 -25.15 2.19 53.07
CA GLU A 3 -24.42 1.33 52.12
C GLU A 3 -24.91 1.47 50.67
N THR A 4 -26.20 1.79 50.50
CA THR A 4 -26.83 2.09 49.21
C THR A 4 -26.21 3.28 48.46
N LEU A 5 -25.80 4.34 49.16
CA LEU A 5 -25.13 5.50 48.55
C LEU A 5 -23.73 5.14 48.06
N LEU A 6 -23.01 4.27 48.78
CA LEU A 6 -21.68 3.81 48.39
C LEU A 6 -21.75 2.90 47.16
N ILE A 7 -22.71 1.98 47.10
CA ILE A 7 -22.92 1.11 45.94
C ILE A 7 -23.29 1.93 44.70
N ALA A 8 -24.17 2.93 44.85
CA ALA A 8 -24.52 3.83 43.75
C ALA A 8 -23.31 4.63 43.25
N ALA A 9 -22.50 5.19 44.16
CA ALA A 9 -21.29 5.93 43.81
C ALA A 9 -20.26 5.04 43.07
N ALA A 10 -20.06 3.80 43.54
CA ALA A 10 -19.17 2.83 42.88
C ALA A 10 -19.66 2.48 41.47
N GLY A 11 -20.96 2.29 41.27
CA GLY A 11 -21.55 2.05 39.95
C GLY A 11 -21.25 3.17 38.97
N TYR A 12 -21.43 4.44 39.38
CA TYR A 12 -21.13 5.59 38.53
C TYR A 12 -19.65 5.68 38.15
N VAL A 13 -18.74 5.38 39.07
CA VAL A 13 -17.29 5.37 38.79
C VAL A 13 -16.96 4.31 37.74
N VAL A 14 -17.51 3.10 37.86
CA VAL A 14 -17.29 2.03 36.87
C VAL A 14 -17.84 2.43 35.51
N THR A 15 -19.05 2.99 35.44
CA THR A 15 -19.64 3.46 34.18
C THR A 15 -18.78 4.55 33.52
N LEU A 16 -18.26 5.51 34.30
CA LEU A 16 -17.36 6.55 33.80
C LEU A 16 -16.06 5.95 33.25
N LEU A 17 -15.46 4.99 33.95
CA LEU A 17 -14.24 4.34 33.49
C LEU A 17 -14.45 3.57 32.19
N VAL A 18 -15.56 2.85 32.06
CA VAL A 18 -15.91 2.14 30.82
C VAL A 18 -16.16 3.12 29.67
N ALA A 19 -16.88 4.21 29.92
CA ALA A 19 -17.16 5.23 28.91
C ALA A 19 -15.87 5.90 28.41
N VAL A 20 -14.98 6.29 29.33
CA VAL A 20 -13.68 6.89 29.00
C VAL A 20 -12.79 5.89 28.28
N GLY A 21 -12.74 4.63 28.74
CA GLY A 21 -11.97 3.56 28.08
C GLY A 21 -12.45 3.31 26.65
N GLY A 22 -13.76 3.22 26.46
CA GLY A 22 -14.38 3.07 25.13
C GLY A 22 -14.09 4.26 24.21
N TRP A 23 -14.15 5.48 24.73
CA TRP A 23 -13.81 6.69 23.98
C TRP A 23 -12.35 6.70 23.51
N VAL A 24 -11.41 6.42 24.41
CA VAL A 24 -9.97 6.39 24.08
C VAL A 24 -9.68 5.31 23.04
N PHE A 25 -10.26 4.12 23.21
CA PHE A 25 -10.10 3.03 22.26
C PHE A 25 -10.67 3.39 20.88
N GLY A 26 -11.89 3.92 20.83
CA GLY A 26 -12.53 4.38 19.60
C GLY A 26 -11.72 5.46 18.89
N TYR A 27 -11.17 6.42 19.64
CA TYR A 27 -10.32 7.47 19.10
C TYR A 27 -9.03 6.91 18.47
N ARG A 28 -8.35 5.96 19.15
CA ARG A 28 -7.14 5.32 18.61
C ARG A 28 -7.44 4.56 17.33
N MET A 29 -8.49 3.73 17.32
CA MET A 29 -8.92 2.99 16.13
C MET A 29 -9.25 3.91 14.95
N GLN A 30 -9.97 5.02 15.21
CA GLN A 30 -10.28 5.98 14.16
C GLN A 30 -9.02 6.66 13.60
N SER A 31 -8.05 6.97 14.46
CA SER A 31 -6.80 7.59 14.03
C SER A 31 -5.97 6.65 13.15
N GLU A 32 -5.91 5.36 13.49
CA GLU A 32 -5.20 4.33 12.74
C GLU A 32 -5.90 4.03 11.41
N ALA A 33 -7.24 3.92 11.41
CA ALA A 33 -8.02 3.75 10.19
C ALA A 33 -7.79 4.90 9.19
N ARG A 34 -7.72 6.15 9.67
CA ARG A 34 -7.41 7.31 8.83
C ARG A 34 -5.99 7.23 8.26
N ARG A 35 -5.02 6.75 9.04
CA ARG A 35 -3.63 6.58 8.58
C ARG A 35 -3.53 5.48 7.52
N LEU A 36 -4.18 4.34 7.75
CA LEU A 36 -4.25 3.23 6.80
C LEU A 36 -4.90 3.66 5.49
N SER A 37 -6.05 4.34 5.54
CA SER A 37 -6.72 4.84 4.34
C SER A 37 -5.84 5.79 3.50
N ARG A 38 -5.02 6.62 4.15
CA ARG A 38 -4.06 7.48 3.43
C ARG A 38 -2.94 6.68 2.78
N LEU A 39 -2.45 5.64 3.45
CA LEU A 39 -1.42 4.75 2.90
C LEU A 39 -1.97 3.93 1.73
N GLU A 40 -3.16 3.35 1.86
CA GLU A 40 -3.86 2.64 0.78
C GLU A 40 -4.06 3.53 -0.44
N LYS A 41 -4.49 4.79 -0.26
CA LYS A 41 -4.60 5.75 -1.37
C LYS A 41 -3.27 5.97 -2.07
N LYS A 42 -2.17 6.08 -1.32
CA LYS A 42 -0.82 6.23 -1.91
C LYS A 42 -0.38 4.96 -2.65
N VAL A 43 -0.62 3.78 -2.09
CA VAL A 43 -0.31 2.50 -2.74
C VAL A 43 -1.10 2.38 -4.04
N ASN A 44 -2.41 2.63 -4.01
CA ASN A 44 -3.26 2.58 -5.20
C ASN A 44 -2.81 3.58 -6.28
N GLN A 45 -2.41 4.81 -5.88
CA GLN A 45 -1.83 5.78 -6.81
C GLN A 45 -0.55 5.24 -7.46
N LEU A 46 0.40 4.76 -6.67
CA LEU A 46 1.67 4.21 -7.18
C LEU A 46 1.45 2.97 -8.06
N GLU A 47 0.51 2.09 -7.69
CA GLU A 47 0.14 0.94 -8.49
C GLU A 47 -0.45 1.34 -9.85
N SER A 48 -1.38 2.30 -9.86
CA SER A 48 -1.97 2.79 -11.12
C SER A 48 -0.91 3.42 -12.03
N GLU A 49 0.03 4.18 -11.45
CA GLU A 49 1.15 4.76 -12.19
C GLU A 49 2.08 3.68 -12.75
N ALA A 50 2.40 2.65 -11.94
CA ALA A 50 3.22 1.53 -12.38
C ALA A 50 2.56 0.76 -13.53
N ARG A 51 1.25 0.47 -13.44
CA ARG A 51 0.48 -0.18 -14.51
C ARG A 51 0.46 0.66 -15.79
N ALA A 52 0.28 1.98 -15.68
CA ALA A 52 0.32 2.88 -16.82
C ALA A 52 1.70 2.88 -17.50
N ARG A 53 2.78 2.93 -16.71
CA ARG A 53 4.16 2.86 -17.22
C ARG A 53 4.44 1.53 -17.91
N ILE A 54 3.99 0.40 -17.35
CA ILE A 54 4.14 -0.93 -17.97
C ILE A 54 3.38 -1.00 -19.30
N ALA A 55 2.16 -0.44 -19.36
CA ALA A 55 1.38 -0.40 -20.60
C ALA A 55 2.08 0.43 -21.68
N LEU A 56 2.62 1.60 -21.32
CA LEU A 56 3.41 2.43 -22.23
C LEU A 56 4.69 1.74 -22.69
N GLU A 57 5.42 1.07 -21.79
CA GLU A 57 6.61 0.29 -22.13
C GLU A 57 6.28 -0.84 -23.11
N LYS A 58 5.16 -1.55 -22.88
CA LYS A 58 4.71 -2.62 -23.77
C LYS A 58 4.38 -2.08 -25.17
N ALA A 59 3.60 -0.99 -25.26
CA ALA A 59 3.27 -0.36 -26.53
C ALA A 59 4.52 0.15 -27.26
N ALA A 60 5.47 0.74 -26.54
CA ALA A 60 6.75 1.16 -27.11
C ALA A 60 7.58 -0.01 -27.62
N CYS A 61 7.61 -1.14 -26.90
CA CYS A 61 8.29 -2.36 -27.32
C CYS A 61 7.64 -2.98 -28.56
N GLU A 62 6.30 -2.99 -28.63
CA GLU A 62 5.55 -3.47 -29.80
C GLU A 62 5.85 -2.60 -31.03
N TRP A 63 5.81 -1.28 -30.88
CA TRP A 63 6.15 -0.36 -31.96
C TRP A 63 7.61 -0.50 -32.43
N LEU A 64 8.56 -0.66 -31.51
CA LEU A 64 9.96 -0.93 -31.86
C LEU A 64 10.16 -2.30 -32.51
N ALA A 65 9.37 -3.30 -32.11
CA ALA A 65 9.39 -4.63 -32.72
C ALA A 65 8.92 -4.59 -34.18
N GLU A 66 7.86 -3.83 -34.47
CA GLU A 66 7.39 -3.58 -35.84
C GLU A 66 8.47 -2.92 -36.70
N LEU A 67 9.13 -1.86 -36.18
CA LEU A 67 10.19 -1.15 -36.90
C LEU A 67 11.44 -2.00 -37.14
N THR A 68 11.80 -2.85 -36.19
CA THR A 68 13.04 -3.66 -36.24
C THR A 68 12.83 -5.06 -36.80
N LYS A 69 11.59 -5.45 -37.11
CA LYS A 69 11.18 -6.82 -37.49
C LYS A 69 11.65 -7.88 -36.50
N ARG A 70 11.77 -7.53 -35.22
CA ARG A 70 12.16 -8.43 -34.13
C ARG A 70 10.92 -8.82 -33.32
N SER A 71 11.05 -9.85 -32.49
CA SER A 71 9.99 -10.16 -31.53
C SER A 71 9.96 -9.09 -30.41
N PRO A 72 8.77 -8.73 -29.89
CA PRO A 72 8.64 -7.77 -28.78
C PRO A 72 9.47 -8.14 -27.55
N GLU A 73 9.56 -9.43 -27.23
CA GLU A 73 10.37 -9.95 -26.11
C GLU A 73 11.87 -9.76 -26.32
N ALA A 74 12.37 -9.91 -27.55
CA ALA A 74 13.76 -9.67 -27.87
C ALA A 74 14.13 -8.19 -27.76
N VAL A 75 13.24 -7.31 -28.22
CA VAL A 75 13.40 -5.84 -28.10
C VAL A 75 13.40 -5.40 -26.65
N LYS A 76 12.46 -5.91 -25.84
CA LYS A 76 12.38 -5.61 -24.41
C LYS A 76 13.64 -6.03 -23.65
N ARG A 77 14.19 -7.21 -23.97
CA ARG A 77 15.45 -7.69 -23.37
C ARG A 77 16.64 -6.81 -23.76
N ASP A 78 16.76 -6.42 -25.03
CA ASP A 78 17.83 -5.52 -25.51
C ASP A 78 17.73 -4.14 -24.85
N LEU A 79 16.51 -3.55 -24.80
CA LEU A 79 16.25 -2.30 -24.09
C LEU A 79 16.63 -2.37 -22.61
N ARG A 80 16.33 -3.49 -21.94
CA ARG A 80 16.71 -3.70 -20.54
C ARG A 80 18.23 -3.75 -20.35
N SER A 81 18.96 -4.44 -21.24
CA SER A 81 20.43 -4.49 -21.18
C SER A 81 21.04 -3.10 -21.35
N ARG A 82 20.62 -2.38 -22.39
CA ARG A 82 21.08 -1.00 -22.67
C ARG A 82 20.67 -0.02 -21.57
N GLY A 83 19.48 -0.19 -21.01
CA GLY A 83 19.00 0.59 -19.88
C GLY A 83 19.87 0.39 -18.65
N GLN A 84 20.25 -0.84 -18.35
CA GLN A 84 21.16 -1.16 -17.25
C GLN A 84 22.56 -0.59 -17.48
N GLU A 85 23.10 -0.68 -18.70
CA GLU A 85 24.40 -0.09 -19.06
C GLU A 85 24.40 1.43 -18.92
N ARG A 86 23.30 2.12 -19.27
CA ARG A 86 23.22 3.58 -19.20
C ARG A 86 22.89 4.13 -17.82
N SER A 87 22.03 3.45 -17.07
CA SER A 87 21.52 3.95 -15.78
C SER A 87 22.19 3.32 -14.56
N GLY A 88 22.90 2.20 -14.73
CA GLY A 88 23.45 1.41 -13.63
C GLY A 88 22.38 0.76 -12.73
N LEU A 89 21.09 0.99 -12.99
CA LEU A 89 19.99 0.48 -12.22
C LEU A 89 19.45 -0.78 -12.89
N ARG A 90 19.60 -1.92 -12.20
CA ARG A 90 18.86 -3.13 -12.55
C ARG A 90 17.56 -3.12 -11.75
N PRO A 91 16.37 -3.06 -12.39
CA PRO A 91 15.13 -3.35 -11.70
C PRO A 91 15.24 -4.78 -11.15
N LYS A 92 15.52 -4.93 -9.86
CA LYS A 92 15.43 -6.22 -9.19
C LYS A 92 13.94 -6.54 -9.13
N MET A 93 13.54 -7.63 -9.77
CA MET A 93 12.31 -8.30 -9.35
C MET A 93 12.56 -8.69 -7.90
N SER A 94 11.76 -8.12 -7.00
CA SER A 94 11.70 -8.58 -5.62
C SER A 94 11.36 -10.07 -5.64
N ASP A 95 12.11 -10.91 -4.95
CA ASP A 95 11.89 -12.36 -4.86
C ASP A 95 10.53 -12.75 -4.21
N SER A 96 9.70 -11.76 -3.87
CA SER A 96 8.36 -11.94 -3.29
C SER A 96 7.30 -12.48 -4.27
N ASP A 97 7.60 -12.58 -5.57
CA ASP A 97 6.64 -13.04 -6.60
C ASP A 97 6.90 -14.49 -7.09
N LEU A 98 7.82 -15.24 -6.48
CA LEU A 98 8.01 -16.67 -6.77
C LEU A 98 7.16 -17.51 -5.80
N PRO A 99 6.12 -18.23 -6.27
CA PRO A 99 5.49 -19.24 -5.43
C PRO A 99 6.51 -20.35 -5.14
N SER A 100 6.76 -20.59 -3.85
CA SER A 100 7.53 -21.72 -3.33
C SER A 100 6.91 -23.07 -3.70
#